data_AF-A0A942KU45-F1
#
_entry.id   AF-A0A942KU45-F1
#
_cell.length_a   1.000
_cell.length_b   1.000
_cell.length_c   1.000
_cell.angle_alpha   90.00
_cell.angle_beta   90.00
_cell.angle_gamma   90.00
#
_symmetry.space_group_name_H-M   'P 1'
#
loop_
_entity.id
_entity.type
_entity.pdbx_description
1 polymer ?
#
loop_
_entity_poly.entity_id
_entity_poly.type
_entity_poly.pdbx_seq_one_letter_code
_entity_poly.pdbx_strand_id
1 'polypeptide(L)'
;MKEDHLTDRIEADSIVVEVTDKYTGKTFRRTLPVKYLETDNGLILYGETTEGRPTHISFLSNAAVCRMKDILGKGRDTHRCP
;
A
#
# COMPACT_ATOMS: atom_id res chain seq x y z
N MET A 1 -13.38 -20.21 19.89
CA MET A 1 -14.26 -19.16 19.36
C MET A 1 -13.73 -18.75 18.00
N LYS A 2 -14.64 -18.53 17.04
CA LYS A 2 -14.48 -18.58 15.58
C LYS A 2 -13.27 -17.85 15.01
N GLU A 3 -12.52 -18.55 14.15
CA GLU A 3 -11.66 -17.97 13.11
C GLU A 3 -12.56 -17.26 12.08
N ASP A 4 -12.83 -15.98 12.31
CA ASP A 4 -13.24 -15.05 11.26
C ASP A 4 -11.95 -14.39 10.76
N HIS A 5 -11.22 -15.08 9.87
CA HIS A 5 -10.13 -14.44 9.15
C HIS A 5 -10.76 -13.40 8.22
N LEU A 6 -10.60 -12.12 8.56
CA LEU A 6 -10.98 -10.99 7.72
C LEU A 6 -10.39 -11.18 6.32
N THR A 7 -11.24 -11.58 5.37
CA THR A 7 -10.88 -11.71 3.94
C THR A 7 -10.50 -10.37 3.30
N ASP A 8 -10.64 -9.26 4.04
CA ASP A 8 -10.48 -7.89 3.55
C ASP A 8 -9.03 -7.38 3.66
N ARG A 9 -8.10 -8.19 4.20
CA ARG A 9 -6.69 -7.80 4.31
C ARG A 9 -5.72 -8.98 4.22
N ILE A 10 -4.52 -8.70 3.74
CA ILE A 10 -3.38 -9.64 3.73
C ILE A 10 -2.22 -8.96 4.46
N GLU A 11 -1.64 -9.65 5.43
CA GLU A 11 -0.51 -9.17 6.23
C GLU A 11 0.64 -10.19 6.19
N ALA A 12 1.89 -9.71 6.12
CA ALA A 12 3.08 -10.57 6.20
C ALA A 12 4.30 -9.81 6.72
N ASP A 13 5.22 -10.51 7.39
CA ASP A 13 6.53 -9.97 7.82
C ASP A 13 7.66 -10.21 6.81
N SER A 14 7.38 -10.96 5.75
CA SER A 14 8.33 -11.19 4.66
C SER A 14 7.60 -11.39 3.34
N ILE A 15 8.24 -10.96 2.26
CA ILE A 15 7.76 -11.15 0.90
C ILE A 15 8.82 -11.83 0.05
N VAL A 16 8.40 -12.43 -1.05
CA VAL A 16 9.31 -12.94 -2.07
C VAL A 16 9.24 -12.03 -3.28
N VAL A 17 10.35 -11.36 -3.59
CA VAL A 17 10.46 -10.47 -4.74
C VAL A 17 11.11 -11.22 -5.89
N GLU A 18 10.47 -11.14 -7.04
CA GLU A 18 11.01 -11.58 -8.32
C GLU A 18 11.40 -10.35 -9.15
N VAL A 19 12.66 -10.28 -9.58
CA VAL A 19 13.20 -9.16 -10.34
C VAL A 19 13.78 -9.70 -11.65
N THR A 20 13.26 -9.21 -12.78
CA THR A 20 13.83 -9.49 -14.10
C THR A 20 14.69 -8.31 -14.53
N ASP A 21 15.98 -8.55 -14.69
CA ASP A 21 16.91 -7.53 -15.14
C ASP A 21 16.63 -7.13 -16.61
N LYS A 22 16.52 -5.83 -16.86
CA LYS A 22 16.12 -5.29 -18.16
C LYS A 22 17.15 -5.55 -19.27
N TYR A 23 18.44 -5.62 -18.93
CA TYR A 23 19.52 -5.72 -19.91
C TYR A 23 19.90 -7.16 -20.24
N THR A 24 19.90 -8.02 -19.23
CA THR A 24 20.29 -9.43 -19.35
C THR A 24 19.12 -10.39 -19.48
N GLY A 25 17.89 -9.94 -19.14
CA GLY A 25 16.68 -10.77 -19.12
C GLY A 25 16.67 -11.83 -18.02
N LYS A 26 17.66 -11.84 -17.12
CA LYS A 26 17.76 -12.82 -16.04
C LYS A 26 16.81 -12.48 -14.91
N THR A 27 16.14 -13.51 -14.38
CA THR A 27 15.23 -13.39 -13.25
C THR A 27 15.89 -13.83 -11.94
N PHE A 28 15.75 -13.02 -10.90
CA PHE A 28 16.29 -13.26 -9.57
C PHE A 28 15.17 -13.26 -8.55
N ARG A 29 15.20 -14.24 -7.64
CA ARG A 29 14.23 -14.36 -6.55
C ARG A 29 14.93 -14.18 -5.20
N ARG A 30 14.34 -13.35 -4.33
CA ARG A 30 14.86 -13.03 -3.00
C ARG A 30 13.71 -12.94 -2.00
N THR A 31 13.92 -13.45 -0.79
CA THR A 31 13.03 -13.20 0.34
C THR A 31 13.52 -11.94 1.05
N LEU A 32 12.66 -10.95 1.20
CA LEU A 32 12.96 -9.69 1.89
C LEU A 32 12.14 -9.60 3.18
N PRO A 33 12.76 -9.25 4.32
CA PRO A 33 12.04 -8.93 5.55
C PRO A 33 11.40 -7.56 5.37
N VAL A 34 10.10 -7.54 5.10
CA VAL A 34 9.30 -6.34 4.82
C VAL A 34 7.94 -6.56 5.42
N LYS A 35 7.48 -5.61 6.24
CA LYS A 35 6.10 -5.63 6.71
C LYS A 35 5.18 -5.23 5.55
N TYR A 36 4.27 -6.13 5.22
CA TYR A 36 3.32 -6.06 4.12
C TYR A 36 1.92 -5.89 4.66
N LEU A 37 1.16 -4.94 4.10
CA LEU A 37 -0.27 -4.79 4.35
C LEU A 37 -0.98 -4.50 3.03
N GLU A 38 -1.87 -5.39 2.62
CA GLU A 38 -2.75 -5.19 1.48
C GLU A 38 -4.21 -5.19 1.94
N THR A 39 -4.98 -4.27 1.36
CA THR A 39 -6.43 -4.12 1.56
C THR A 39 -7.06 -3.71 0.22
N ASP A 40 -8.38 -3.55 0.16
CA ASP A 40 -9.08 -2.98 -1.01
C ASP A 40 -8.60 -1.57 -1.41
N ASN A 41 -7.94 -0.87 -0.48
CA ASN A 41 -7.36 0.45 -0.74
C ASN A 41 -6.01 0.38 -1.46
N GLY A 42 -5.38 -0.79 -1.48
CA GLY A 42 -4.07 -1.03 -2.07
C GLY A 42 -3.07 -1.60 -1.07
N LEU A 43 -1.80 -1.41 -1.39
CA LEU A 43 -0.66 -2.07 -0.76
C LEU A 43 0.24 -1.05 -0.04
N ILE A 44 0.65 -1.38 1.18
CA ILE A 44 1.66 -0.66 1.94
C ILE A 44 2.81 -1.61 2.28
N LEU A 45 4.03 -1.18 1.95
CA LEU A 45 5.27 -1.83 2.34
C LEU A 45 5.97 -0.94 3.37
N TYR A 46 6.23 -1.44 4.57
CA TYR A 46 6.95 -0.70 5.60
C TYR A 46 8.41 -1.14 5.67
N GLY A 47 9.29 -0.18 5.95
CA GLY A 47 10.71 -0.39 6.15
C GLY A 47 11.33 0.77 6.94
N GLU A 48 12.65 0.90 6.85
CA GLU A 48 13.41 1.93 7.54
C GLU A 48 14.45 2.53 6.59
N THR A 49 14.78 3.82 6.77
CA THR A 49 15.94 4.39 6.10
C THR A 49 17.23 3.83 6.67
N THR A 50 18.35 4.11 6.00
CA THR A 50 19.71 3.83 6.52
C THR A 50 20.00 4.51 7.87
N GLU A 51 19.23 5.53 8.24
CA GLU A 51 19.32 6.23 9.53
C GLU A 51 18.38 5.63 10.60
N GLY A 52 17.71 4.50 10.32
CA GLY A 52 16.77 3.85 11.24
C GLY A 52 15.44 4.59 11.38
N ARG A 53 15.10 5.49 10.45
CA ARG A 53 13.81 6.19 10.49
C ARG A 53 12.74 5.33 9.80
N PRO A 54 11.57 5.09 10.42
CA PRO A 54 10.48 4.37 9.78
C PRO A 54 10.06 5.03 8.47
N THR A 55 9.85 4.22 7.44
CA THR A 55 9.37 4.65 6.11
C THR A 55 8.37 3.65 5.55
N HIS A 56 7.61 4.09 4.57
CA HIS A 56 6.70 3.21 3.85
C HIS A 56 6.56 3.62 2.39
N ILE A 57 6.21 2.65 1.55
CA ILE A 57 5.81 2.83 0.15
C ILE A 57 4.34 2.42 0.05
N SER A 58 3.49 3.33 -0.44
CA SER A 58 2.07 3.08 -0.62
C SER A 58 1.69 3.05 -2.09
N PHE A 59 1.09 1.94 -2.52
CA PHE A 59 0.44 1.78 -3.81
C PHE A 59 -1.06 1.88 -3.58
N LEU A 60 -1.66 2.97 -4.03
CA LEU A 60 -3.09 3.21 -3.85
C LEU A 60 -3.88 2.68 -5.04
N SER A 61 -4.94 1.93 -4.76
CA SER A 61 -5.91 1.54 -5.78
C SER A 61 -6.68 2.78 -6.27
N ASN A 62 -7.27 2.69 -7.47
CA ASN A 62 -8.10 3.78 -7.98
C ASN A 62 -9.27 4.08 -7.03
N ALA A 63 -9.83 3.05 -6.38
CA ALA A 63 -10.90 3.20 -5.39
C ALA A 63 -10.43 3.99 -4.15
N ALA A 64 -9.20 3.78 -3.67
CA ALA A 64 -8.64 4.57 -2.57
C ALA A 64 -8.42 6.03 -2.97
N VAL A 65 -7.88 6.27 -4.17
CA VAL A 65 -7.67 7.64 -4.67
C VAL A 65 -9.00 8.38 -4.83
N CYS A 66 -10.04 7.72 -5.35
CA CYS A 66 -11.38 8.31 -5.43
C CYS A 66 -11.94 8.63 -4.04
N ARG A 67 -11.88 7.69 -3.09
CA ARG A 67 -12.32 7.92 -1.70
C ARG A 67 -11.57 9.09 -1.04
N MET A 68 -10.26 9.21 -1.25
CA MET A 68 -9.47 10.33 -0.74
C MET A 68 -9.91 11.67 -1.33
N LYS A 69 -10.18 11.72 -2.65
CA LYS A 69 -10.69 12.93 -3.31
C LYS A 69 -12.08 13.33 -2.79
N ASP A 70 -12.93 12.37 -2.48
CA ASP A 70 -14.26 12.62 -1.94
C ASP A 70 -14.18 13.18 -0.50
N ILE A 71 -13.27 12.64 0.33
CA ILE A 71 -13.03 13.13 1.71
C ILE A 71 -12.40 14.53 1.71
N LEU A 72 -11.44 14.80 0.82
CA LEU A 72 -10.77 16.10 0.74
C LEU A 72 -11.72 17.21 0.26
N GLY A 73 -12.87 16.85 -0.33
CA GLY A 73 -13.87 17.77 -0.84
C GLY A 73 -13.37 18.55 -2.06
N LYS A 74 -14.24 18.76 -3.04
CA LYS A 74 -14.01 19.81 -4.04
C LYS A 74 -14.34 21.13 -3.35
N GLY A 75 -13.35 22.03 -3.23
CA GLY A 75 -13.45 23.25 -2.43
C GLY A 75 -14.70 24.10 -2.65
N ARG A 76 -15.05 24.79 -1.56
CA ARG A 76 -16.19 25.70 -1.29
C ARG A 76 -17.57 25.20 -1.72
N ASP A 77 -18.23 24.58 -0.75
CA ASP A 77 -19.67 24.67 -0.57
C ASP A 77 -20.03 26.14 -0.26
N THR A 78 -20.08 26.99 -1.29
CA THR A 78 -20.69 28.31 -1.13
C THR A 78 -22.18 28.09 -0.98
N HIS A 79 -22.63 27.78 0.23
CA HIS A 79 -23.93 28.26 0.65
C HIS A 79 -23.90 29.78 0.54
N ARG A 80 -24.40 30.32 -0.58
CA ARG A 80 -25.04 31.64 -0.56
C ARG A 80 -26.34 31.47 0.22
N CYS A 81 -26.22 31.38 1.54
CA CYS A 81 -27.28 31.77 2.44
C CYS A 81 -27.17 33.29 2.61
N PRO A 82 -28.31 34.00 2.71
CA PRO A 82 -28.91 34.82 1.66
C PRO A 82 -28.18 36.16 1.39
#